data_AF-A0A9X3KYX2-F1
#
_entry.id   AF-A0A9X3KYX2-F1
#
_cell.length_a   1.000
_cell.length_b   1.000
_cell.length_c   1.000
_cell.angle_alpha   90.00
_cell.angle_beta   90.00
_cell.angle_gamma   90.00
#
_symmetry.space_group_name_H-M   'P 1'
#
loop_
_entity.id
_entity.type
_entity.pdbx_description
1 polymer ?
#
loop_
_entity_poly.entity_id
_entity_poly.type
_entity_poly.pdbx_seq_one_letter_code
_entity_poly.pdbx_strand_id
1 'polypeptide(L)'
;AAGRNAGRQLLDARQSLRRPLTDADMQAAPAEQMRYTRTARNEVHHQFQRLPNPDLVMYVYPHLAGTDPVPVPGYTTVFPLYQRIQYAMPGERVEAY
;
A
#
# COMPACT_ATOMS: atom_id res chain seq x y z
N ALA A 1 44.05 15.37 18.96
CA ALA A 1 43.99 14.23 19.91
C ALA A 1 42.63 14.08 20.63
N ALA A 2 41.77 15.11 20.69
CA ALA A 2 40.54 15.09 21.50
C ALA A 2 39.36 14.21 20.96
N GLY A 3 39.21 14.03 19.65
CA GLY A 3 38.06 13.29 19.07
C GLY A 3 38.04 11.78 19.29
N ARG A 4 39.20 11.14 19.55
CA ARG A 4 39.29 9.69 19.80
C ARG A 4 38.80 9.28 21.18
N ASN A 5 38.92 10.16 22.17
CA ASN A 5 38.53 9.89 23.56
C ASN A 5 37.02 10.02 23.75
N ALA A 6 36.40 11.00 23.09
CA ALA A 6 34.95 11.19 23.12
C ALA A 6 34.19 10.00 22.49
N GLY A 7 34.69 9.46 21.37
CA GLY A 7 34.09 8.26 20.75
C GLY A 7 34.18 7.01 21.63
N ARG A 8 35.26 6.86 22.40
CA ARG A 8 35.46 5.75 23.34
C ARG A 8 34.52 5.85 24.55
N GLN A 9 34.41 7.04 25.15
CA GLN A 9 33.48 7.32 26.24
C GLN A 9 32.01 7.10 25.83
N LEU A 10 31.66 7.49 24.60
CA LEU A 10 30.32 7.31 24.06
C LEU A 10 30.01 5.82 23.76
N LEU A 11 31.02 5.04 23.37
CA LEU A 11 30.90 3.60 23.19
C LEU A 11 30.73 2.89 24.54
N ASP A 12 31.48 3.28 25.56
CA ASP A 12 31.38 2.73 26.92
C ASP A 12 30.00 3.05 27.54
N ALA A 13 29.52 4.27 27.38
CA ALA A 13 28.17 4.66 27.82
C ALA A 13 27.05 3.90 27.09
N ARG A 14 27.26 3.56 25.81
CA ARG A 14 26.32 2.71 25.06
C ARG A 14 26.38 1.26 25.50
N GLN A 15 27.55 0.77 25.90
CA GLN A 15 27.72 -0.59 26.41
C GLN A 15 27.06 -0.76 27.78
N SER A 16 27.14 0.24 28.67
CA SER A 16 26.49 0.17 29.99
C SER A 16 24.95 0.21 29.93
N LEU A 17 24.39 0.87 28.90
CA LEU A 17 22.94 0.93 28.66
C LEU A 17 22.40 -0.29 27.90
N ARG A 18 23.26 -1.19 27.41
CA ARG A 18 22.84 -2.37 26.67
C ARG A 18 22.27 -3.41 27.63
N ARG A 19 20.96 -3.59 27.62
CA ARG A 19 20.31 -4.71 28.29
C ARG A 19 20.69 -6.01 27.56
N PRO A 20 21.37 -6.98 28.19
CA PRO A 20 21.62 -8.27 27.58
C PRO A 20 20.28 -9.01 27.39
N LEU A 21 20.15 -9.73 26.29
CA LEU A 21 19.03 -10.65 26.10
C LEU A 21 19.15 -11.76 27.13
N THR A 22 18.10 -11.97 27.90
CA THR A 22 18.02 -13.08 28.85
C THR A 22 17.69 -14.39 28.12
N ASP A 23 17.95 -15.54 28.74
CA ASP A 23 17.53 -16.83 28.18
C ASP A 23 16.02 -16.88 27.91
N ALA A 24 15.22 -16.24 28.76
CA ALA A 24 13.78 -16.08 28.55
C ALA A 24 13.45 -15.26 27.29
N ASP A 25 14.20 -14.18 27.03
CA ASP A 25 14.03 -13.38 25.81
C ASP A 25 14.40 -14.22 24.55
N MET A 26 15.46 -15.03 24.64
CA MET A 26 15.87 -15.93 23.54
C MET A 26 14.85 -17.04 23.28
N GLN A 27 14.25 -17.62 24.33
CA GLN A 27 13.19 -18.61 24.21
C GLN A 27 11.88 -18.03 23.65
N ALA A 28 11.56 -16.78 23.99
CA ALA A 28 10.35 -16.09 23.54
C ALA A 28 10.47 -15.53 22.12
N ALA A 29 11.69 -15.21 21.65
CA ALA A 29 11.93 -14.58 20.36
C ALA A 29 11.27 -15.29 19.16
N PRO A 30 11.30 -16.62 19.01
CA PRO A 30 10.62 -17.30 17.91
C PRO A 30 9.10 -17.11 17.94
N ALA A 31 8.49 -17.13 19.12
CA ALA A 31 7.05 -16.94 19.28
C ALA A 31 6.63 -15.50 18.95
N GLU A 32 7.41 -14.52 19.40
CA GLU A 32 7.21 -13.10 19.09
C GLU A 32 7.39 -12.82 17.59
N GLN A 33 8.43 -13.37 16.96
CA GLN A 33 8.66 -13.22 15.52
C GLN A 33 7.51 -13.81 14.68
N MET A 34 6.99 -14.97 15.09
CA MET A 34 5.83 -15.60 14.45
C MET A 34 4.57 -14.75 14.61
N ARG A 35 4.35 -14.15 15.79
CA ARG A 35 3.21 -13.25 16.04
C ARG A 35 3.32 -11.99 15.19
N TYR A 36 4.48 -11.33 15.21
CA TYR A 36 4.77 -10.13 14.41
C TYR A 36 4.53 -10.35 12.91
N THR A 37 5.01 -11.47 12.37
CA THR A 37 4.82 -11.77 10.94
C THR A 37 3.35 -11.99 10.58
N ARG A 38 2.56 -12.60 11.48
CA ARG A 38 1.11 -12.80 11.26
C ARG A 38 0.35 -11.47 11.31
N THR A 39 0.66 -10.58 12.25
CA THR A 39 0.01 -9.26 12.34
C THR A 39 0.40 -8.36 11.17
N ALA A 40 1.69 -8.30 10.83
CA ALA A 40 2.18 -7.52 9.69
C ALA A 40 1.58 -8.01 8.36
N ARG A 41 1.39 -9.32 8.18
CA ARG A 41 0.74 -9.86 6.98
C ARG A 41 -0.74 -9.45 6.86
N ASN A 42 -1.44 -9.32 7.98
CA ASN A 42 -2.80 -8.77 8.00
C ASN A 42 -2.78 -7.26 7.72
N GLU A 43 -1.81 -6.51 8.26
CA GLU A 43 -1.67 -5.06 8.05
C GLU A 43 -1.49 -4.69 6.57
N VAL A 44 -0.73 -5.47 5.80
CA VAL A 44 -0.56 -5.24 4.35
C VAL A 44 -1.90 -5.25 3.60
N HIS A 45 -2.86 -6.08 4.02
CA HIS A 45 -4.17 -6.16 3.38
C HIS A 45 -5.11 -5.02 3.81
N HIS A 46 -4.87 -4.42 4.98
CA HIS A 46 -5.71 -3.36 5.54
C HIS A 46 -5.21 -1.94 5.24
N GLN A 47 -3.89 -1.75 5.04
CA GLN A 47 -3.31 -0.44 4.77
C GLN A 47 -3.53 0.03 3.32
N PHE A 48 -3.57 -0.90 2.36
CA PHE A 48 -3.75 -0.59 0.94
C PHE A 48 -4.97 -1.34 0.40
N GLN A 49 -6.15 -0.83 0.70
CA GLN A 49 -7.39 -1.40 0.16
C GLN A 49 -7.55 -0.99 -1.31
N ARG A 50 -8.10 -1.86 -2.13
CA ARG A 50 -8.34 -1.56 -3.55
C ARG A 50 -9.54 -0.62 -3.67
N LEU A 51 -9.42 0.44 -4.47
CA LEU A 51 -10.56 1.30 -4.77
C LEU A 51 -11.61 0.54 -5.63
N PRO A 52 -12.91 0.79 -5.40
CA PRO A 52 -13.95 0.29 -6.29
C PRO A 52 -13.73 0.85 -7.69
N ASN A 53 -13.98 0.02 -8.71
CA ASN A 53 -13.86 0.39 -10.11
C ASN A 53 -15.22 0.20 -10.78
N PRO A 54 -16.13 1.19 -10.70
CA PRO A 54 -17.45 1.08 -11.30
C PRO A 54 -17.35 1.13 -12.83
N ASP A 55 -18.34 0.51 -13.46
CA ASP A 55 -18.53 0.63 -14.89
C ASP A 55 -19.25 1.94 -15.23
N LEU A 56 -18.74 2.64 -16.23
CA LEU A 56 -19.34 3.85 -16.80
C LEU A 56 -20.09 3.51 -18.07
N VAL A 57 -21.20 4.21 -18.29
CA VAL A 57 -22.05 4.05 -19.46
C VAL A 57 -21.94 5.31 -20.31
N MET A 58 -21.61 5.15 -21.59
CA MET A 58 -21.61 6.25 -22.56
C MET A 58 -22.59 5.97 -23.68
N TYR A 59 -23.35 6.99 -24.04
CA TYR A 59 -24.21 6.99 -25.22
C TYR A 59 -23.51 7.70 -26.37
N VAL A 60 -23.39 7.01 -27.50
CA VAL A 60 -22.92 7.58 -28.76
C VAL A 60 -24.16 7.95 -29.57
N TYR A 61 -24.34 9.24 -29.85
CA TYR A 61 -25.46 9.71 -30.66
C TYR A 61 -25.21 9.42 -32.15
N PRO A 62 -26.26 9.21 -32.97
CA PRO A 62 -26.10 8.95 -34.39
C PRO A 62 -25.40 10.10 -35.13
N HIS A 63 -24.34 9.79 -35.89
CA HIS A 63 -23.56 10.81 -36.63
C HIS A 63 -22.90 10.20 -37.89
N LEU A 64 -22.35 11.05 -38.75
CA LEU A 64 -21.53 10.62 -39.89
C LEU A 64 -20.06 10.57 -39.44
N ALA A 65 -19.34 9.51 -39.83
CA ALA A 65 -17.93 9.37 -39.53
C ALA A 65 -17.08 10.31 -40.41
N GLY A 66 -16.20 11.10 -39.79
CA GLY A 66 -15.02 11.74 -40.40
C GLY A 66 -15.14 12.26 -41.84
N THR A 67 -14.10 12.00 -42.65
CA THR A 67 -13.94 12.49 -44.02
C THR A 67 -14.70 11.69 -45.08
N ASP A 68 -15.00 10.42 -44.81
CA ASP A 68 -15.88 9.58 -45.63
C ASP A 68 -17.15 9.29 -44.84
N PRO A 69 -18.33 9.81 -45.25
CA PRO A 69 -19.54 9.90 -44.41
C PRO A 69 -20.25 8.55 -44.26
N VAL A 70 -19.62 7.63 -43.55
CA VAL A 70 -20.22 6.36 -43.15
C VAL A 70 -21.16 6.62 -41.97
N PRO A 71 -22.43 6.20 -42.01
CA PRO A 71 -23.37 6.42 -40.91
C PRO A 71 -23.02 5.57 -39.69
N VAL A 72 -22.93 6.21 -38.53
CA VAL A 72 -22.77 5.58 -37.23
C VAL A 72 -24.14 5.60 -36.51
N PRO A 73 -24.72 4.43 -36.17
CA PRO A 73 -25.98 4.36 -35.46
C PRO A 73 -25.80 4.79 -33.99
N GLY A 74 -26.90 5.11 -33.31
CA GLY A 74 -26.87 5.36 -31.88
C GLY A 74 -26.70 4.07 -31.10
N TYR A 75 -25.77 4.03 -30.15
CA TYR A 75 -25.57 2.88 -29.26
C TYR A 75 -25.03 3.29 -27.91
N THR A 76 -25.22 2.40 -26.94
CA THR A 76 -24.70 2.54 -25.58
C THR A 76 -23.53 1.58 -25.40
N THR A 77 -22.43 2.07 -24.82
CA THR A 77 -21.26 1.27 -24.48
C THR A 77 -20.94 1.38 -23.00
N VAL A 78 -20.29 0.36 -22.45
CA VAL A 78 -19.90 0.26 -21.04
C VAL A 78 -18.40 0.09 -20.96
N PHE A 79 -17.72 0.85 -20.10
CA PHE A 79 -16.28 0.75 -19.89
C PHE A 79 -15.90 1.05 -18.43
N PRO A 80 -14.82 0.45 -17.90
CA PRO A 80 -14.43 0.67 -16.51
C PRO A 80 -13.92 2.10 -16.29
N LEU A 81 -14.18 2.66 -15.10
CA LEU A 81 -13.66 3.98 -14.69
C LEU A 81 -12.12 4.03 -14.70
N TYR A 82 -11.46 2.97 -14.22
CA TYR A 82 -10.00 2.84 -14.16
C TYR A 82 -9.49 1.68 -15.02
N GLN A 83 -8.41 1.91 -15.77
CA GLN A 83 -7.73 0.89 -16.59
C GLN A 83 -6.92 -0.12 -15.75
N ARG A 84 -6.51 0.26 -14.54
CA ARG A 84 -5.66 -0.53 -13.65
C ARG A 84 -6.25 -0.52 -12.25
N ILE A 85 -5.89 -1.51 -11.46
CA ILE A 85 -6.26 -1.56 -10.04
C ILE A 85 -5.60 -0.38 -9.33
N GLN A 86 -6.41 0.45 -8.67
CA GLN A 86 -5.96 1.53 -7.81
C GLN A 86 -6.10 1.12 -6.35
N TYR A 87 -5.20 1.61 -5.51
CA TYR A 87 -5.24 1.42 -4.07
C TYR A 87 -5.59 2.75 -3.40
N ALA A 88 -6.46 2.68 -2.40
CA ALA A 88 -6.88 3.82 -1.61
C ALA A 88 -5.72 4.32 -0.74
N MET A 89 -5.57 5.63 -0.64
CA MET A 89 -4.70 6.24 0.37
C MET A 89 -5.33 6.06 1.77
N PRO A 90 -4.51 6.08 2.84
CA PRO A 90 -5.05 6.04 4.20
C PRO A 90 -6.09 7.14 4.44
N GLY A 91 -7.31 6.74 4.80
CA GLY A 91 -8.44 7.65 5.05
C GLY A 91 -9.35 7.91 3.84
N GLU A 92 -9.03 7.41 2.65
CA GLU A 92 -9.95 7.42 1.52
C GLU A 92 -11.07 6.38 1.70
N ARG A 93 -12.27 6.71 1.22
CA ARG A 93 -13.42 5.81 1.27
C ARG A 93 -13.31 4.75 0.18
N VAL A 94 -13.66 3.52 0.54
CA VAL A 94 -13.54 2.33 -0.32
C VAL A 94 -14.91 1.74 -0.68
N GLU A 95 -16.00 2.40 -0.29
CA GLU A 95 -17.37 1.95 -0.52
C GLU A 95 -17.80 2.28 -1.97
N ALA A 96 -18.46 1.33 -2.64
CA ALA A 96 -19.11 1.59 -3.92
C ALA A 96 -20.40 2.42 -3.67
N TYR A 97 -20.64 3.42 -4.51
CA TYR A 97 -21.85 4.24 -4.50
C TYR A 97 -23.03 3.51 -5.14
#